data_AF-A0A154MDA0-F1
#
_entry.id   AF-A0A154MDA0-F1
#
_cell.length_a   1.000
_cell.length_b   1.000
_cell.length_c   1.000
_cell.angle_alpha   90.00
_cell.angle_beta   90.00
_cell.angle_gamma   90.00
#
_symmetry.space_group_name_H-M   'P 1'
#
loop_
_entity.id
_entity.type
_entity.pdbx_description
1 polymer ?
#
loop_
_entity_poly.entity_id
_entity_poly.type
_entity_poly.pdbx_seq_one_letter_code
_entity_poly.pdbx_strand_id
1 'polypeptide(L)' 'MRSPQFAIYHPMDDDFRRMAVLMRQYSDWPLGLADAAVVATAERLKTVEVATVDRRHFEHIKPVHVSHFMLYPQSAR' A
#
# COMPACT_ATOMS: atom_id res chain seq x y z
N MET A 1 -0.67 -12.25 22.56
CA MET A 1 0.59 -11.63 23.02
C MET A 1 1.04 -10.65 21.94
N ARG A 2 1.29 -9.37 22.25
CA ARG A 2 1.79 -8.39 21.25
C ARG A 2 3.31 -8.53 21.13
N SER A 3 3.83 -8.68 19.91
CA SER A 3 5.26 -8.59 19.63
C SER A 3 5.68 -7.11 19.65
N PRO A 4 6.80 -6.73 20.30
CA PRO A 4 7.27 -5.35 20.28
C PRO A 4 7.83 -4.92 18.91
N GLN A 5 8.10 -5.87 18.01
CA GLN A 5 8.65 -5.59 16.68
C GLN A 5 7.58 -5.21 15.66
N PHE A 6 6.30 -5.53 15.90
CA PHE A 6 5.23 -5.34 14.93
C PHE A 6 4.05 -4.58 15.51
N ALA A 7 3.60 -3.56 14.77
CA ALA A 7 2.31 -2.92 14.99
C ALA A 7 1.30 -3.44 13.97
N ILE A 8 0.11 -3.82 14.43
CA ILE A 8 -0.99 -4.25 13.57
C ILE A 8 -1.92 -3.06 13.34
N TYR A 9 -2.19 -2.74 12.09
CA TYR A 9 -3.19 -1.78 11.68
C TYR A 9 -4.40 -2.51 11.10
N HIS A 10 -5.55 -2.37 11.75
CA HIS A 10 -6.82 -2.86 11.21
C HIS A 10 -7.37 -1.83 10.22
N PRO A 11 -7.92 -2.25 9.05
CA PRO A 11 -8.61 -1.35 8.15
C PRO A 11 -9.79 -0.67 8.84
N MET A 12 -9.92 0.64 8.62
CA MET A 12 -11.06 1.46 9.04
C MET A 12 -12.04 1.62 7.87
N ASP A 13 -13.23 2.16 8.12
CA ASP A 13 -14.25 2.38 7.07
C ASP A 13 -13.75 3.26 5.92
N ASP A 14 -12.92 4.27 6.23
CA ASP A 14 -12.25 5.09 5.22
C ASP A 14 -11.24 4.27 4.39
N ASP A 15 -10.54 3.32 5.01
CA ASP A 15 -9.60 2.44 4.30
C ASP A 15 -10.35 1.55 3.32
N PHE A 16 -11.48 0.95 3.72
CA PHE A 16 -12.31 0.14 2.81
C PHE A 16 -12.85 0.96 1.63
N ARG A 17 -13.31 2.19 1.88
CA ARG A 17 -13.73 3.10 0.81
C ARG A 17 -12.57 3.41 -0.13
N ARG A 18 -11.38 3.66 0.41
CA ARG A 18 -10.19 3.95 -0.39
C ARG A 18 -9.73 2.75 -1.20
N MET A 19 -9.75 1.55 -0.61
CA MET A 19 -9.45 0.28 -1.29
C MET A 19 -10.35 0.08 -2.52
N ALA A 20 -11.66 0.31 -2.37
CA ALA A 20 -12.59 0.19 -3.49
C ALA A 20 -12.30 1.20 -4.61
N VAL A 21 -11.87 2.42 -4.28
CA VAL A 21 -11.42 3.41 -5.27
C VAL A 21 -10.16 2.92 -5.99
N LEU A 22 -9.16 2.44 -5.26
CA LEU A 22 -7.90 1.93 -5.83
C LEU A 22 -8.16 0.75 -6.78
N MET A 23 -8.97 -0.22 -6.36
CA MET A 23 -9.30 -1.39 -7.18
C MET A 23 -10.02 -1.00 -8.48
N ARG A 24 -10.89 0.03 -8.45
CA ARG A 24 -11.50 0.58 -9.66
C ARG A 24 -10.51 1.36 -10.52
N GLN A 25 -9.60 2.12 -9.89
CA GLN A 25 -8.61 2.94 -10.60
C GLN A 25 -7.61 2.08 -11.39
N TYR A 26 -7.26 0.91 -10.86
CA TYR A 26 -6.34 -0.03 -11.50
C TYR A 26 -7.11 -1.25 -12.06
N SER A 27 -8.32 -1.08 -12.59
CA SER A 27 -9.13 -2.22 -13.07
C SER A 27 -8.52 -2.95 -14.27
N ASP A 28 -7.79 -2.23 -15.14
CA ASP A 28 -7.14 -2.80 -16.32
C ASP A 28 -5.86 -3.56 -15.98
N TRP A 29 -5.36 -3.35 -14.76
CA TRP A 29 -4.23 -4.07 -14.18
C TRP A 29 -4.54 -4.38 -12.72
N PRO A 30 -5.38 -5.42 -12.50
CA PRO A 30 -6.18 -5.56 -11.29
C PRO A 30 -5.36 -5.54 -10.01
N LEU A 31 -5.44 -4.44 -9.28
CA LEU A 31 -4.86 -4.35 -7.94
C LEU A 31 -5.67 -5.22 -6.96
N GLY A 32 -4.99 -6.18 -6.33
CA GLY A 32 -5.62 -7.09 -5.38
C GLY A 32 -6.09 -6.39 -4.10
N LEU A 33 -7.03 -7.03 -3.38
CA LEU A 33 -7.55 -6.52 -2.11
C LEU A 33 -6.43 -6.26 -1.08
N ALA A 34 -5.46 -7.18 -0.98
CA ALA A 34 -4.34 -7.07 -0.06
C ALA A 34 -3.45 -5.86 -0.38
N ASP A 35 -3.09 -5.69 -1.65
CA ASP A 35 -2.26 -4.55 -2.09
C ASP A 35 -2.99 -3.22 -1.88
N ALA A 36 -4.29 -3.18 -2.22
CA ALA A 36 -5.13 -2.02 -1.96
C ALA A 36 -5.18 -1.66 -0.46
N ALA A 37 -5.23 -2.66 0.43
CA ALA A 37 -5.22 -2.45 1.88
C ALA A 37 -3.88 -1.86 2.37
N VAL A 38 -2.76 -2.33 1.81
CA VAL A 38 -1.43 -1.77 2.11
C VAL A 38 -1.36 -0.30 1.67
N VAL A 39 -1.82 0.01 0.46
CA VAL A 39 -1.80 1.39 -0.06
C VAL A 39 -2.70 2.31 0.75
N ALA A 40 -3.94 1.91 1.04
CA ALA A 40 -4.87 2.70 1.85
C ALA A 40 -4.31 2.96 3.27
N THR A 41 -3.74 1.93 3.90
CA THR A 41 -3.10 2.06 5.21
C THR A 41 -1.90 3.00 5.15
N ALA A 42 -1.06 2.88 4.11
CA ALA A 42 0.11 3.73 3.95
C ALA A 42 -0.26 5.21 3.74
N GLU A 43 -1.31 5.47 2.96
CA GLU A 43 -1.87 6.80 2.77
C GLU A 43 -2.41 7.40 4.08
N ARG A 44 -3.20 6.64 4.85
CA ARG A 44 -3.74 7.09 6.14
C ARG A 44 -2.63 7.39 7.15
N LEU A 45 -1.61 6.54 7.21
CA LEU A 45 -0.46 6.70 8.11
C LEU A 45 0.58 7.70 7.59
N LYS A 46 0.43 8.18 6.34
CA LYS A 46 1.39 9.04 5.63
C LYS A 46 2.80 8.45 5.58
N THR A 47 2.93 7.13 5.60
CA THR A 47 4.23 6.47 5.41
C THR A 47 4.56 6.41 3.92
N VAL A 48 5.82 6.57 3.59
CA VAL A 48 6.34 6.51 2.22
C VAL A 48 7.04 5.18 1.95
N GLU A 49 7.27 4.37 2.98
CA GLU A 49 8.07 3.15 2.90
C GLU A 49 7.17 1.91 2.88
N VAL A 50 7.39 1.03 1.89
CA VAL A 50 6.68 -0.25 1.78
C VAL A 50 7.68 -1.35 1.51
N ALA A 51 7.67 -2.40 2.34
CA ALA A 51 8.42 -3.62 2.07
C ALA A 51 7.56 -4.56 1.21
N THR A 52 7.98 -4.82 -0.02
CA THR A 52 7.28 -5.72 -0.95
C THR A 52 8.23 -6.34 -1.96
N VAL A 53 7.98 -7.60 -2.30
CA VAL A 53 8.62 -8.27 -3.44
C VAL A 53 7.83 -8.08 -4.74
N ASP A 54 6.57 -7.65 -4.66
CA ASP A 54 5.72 -7.37 -5.82
C ASP A 54 5.96 -5.94 -6.34
N ARG A 55 7.19 -5.70 -6.79
CA ARG A 55 7.63 -4.39 -7.27
C ARG A 55 6.87 -3.96 -8.51
N ARG A 56 6.56 -4.91 -9.41
CA ARG A 56 5.78 -4.63 -10.62
C ARG A 56 4.52 -3.84 -10.27
N HIS A 57 3.76 -4.25 -9.25
CA HIS A 57 2.55 -3.54 -8.81
C HIS A 57 2.87 -2.20 -8.17
N PHE A 58 3.67 -2.21 -7.12
CA PHE A 58 3.86 -1.03 -6.27
C PHE A 58 4.64 0.12 -6.93
N GLU A 59 5.46 -0.14 -7.96
CA GLU A 59 6.18 0.91 -8.69
C GLU A 59 5.26 1.79 -9.55
N HIS A 60 4.09 1.29 -9.93
CA HIS A 60 3.14 2.02 -10.78
C HIS A 60 1.99 2.64 -9.99
N ILE A 61 1.89 2.35 -8.69
CA ILE A 61 0.87 2.94 -7.82
C ILE A 61 1.30 4.35 -7.41
N LYS A 62 0.40 5.31 -7.62
CA LYS A 62 0.56 6.70 -7.15
C LYS A 62 -0.29 6.92 -5.89
N PRO A 63 0.31 6.87 -4.68
CA PRO A 63 -0.41 7.18 -3.46
C PRO A 63 -0.75 8.68 -3.37
N VAL A 64 -1.81 9.04 -2.66
CA VAL A 64 -2.31 10.44 -2.65
C VAL A 64 -1.36 11.44 -1.98
N HIS A 65 -0.45 11.00 -1.11
CA HIS A 65 0.40 11.88 -0.30
C HIS A 65 1.83 12.00 -0.81
N VAL A 66 2.27 11.17 -1.76
CA VAL A 66 3.63 11.20 -2.34
C VAL A 66 3.64 10.75 -3.79
N SER A 67 4.68 11.11 -4.55
CA SER A 67 4.79 10.75 -5.97
C SER A 67 4.91 9.24 -6.23
N HIS A 68 5.58 8.52 -5.32
CA HIS A 68 5.79 7.07 -5.36
C HIS A 68 6.21 6.58 -3.98
N PHE A 69 6.04 5.29 -3.71
CA PHE A 69 6.58 4.66 -2.51
C PHE A 69 8.08 4.40 -2.63
N MET A 70 8.80 4.50 -1.50
CA MET A 70 10.12 3.92 -1.33
C MET A 70 9.96 2.43 -1.04
N LEU A 71 10.36 1.59 -2.00
CA LEU A 71 10.16 0.14 -1.92
C LEU A 71 11.39 -0.59 -1.37
N TYR A 72 11.16 -1.43 -0.38
CA TYR A 72 12.17 -2.28 0.24
C TYR A 72 11.95 -3.77 -0.09
N PRO A 73 13.03 -4.56 -0.27
CA PRO A 73 14.41 -4.12 -0.34
C PRO A 73 14.63 -3.20 -1.55
N GLN A 74 15.57 -2.27 -1.44
CA GLN A 74 15.97 -1.46 -2.58
C GLN A 74 16.56 -2.40 -3.64
N SER A 75 16.19 -2.22 -4.90
CA SER A 75 16.84 -2.91 -6.00
C SER A 75 18.34 -2.58 -5.95
N ALA A 76 19.20 -3.60 -6.08
CA ALA A 76 20.61 -3.36 -6.31
C ALA A 76 20.73 -2.45 -7.54
N ARG A 77 21.41 -1.32 -7.37
CA ARG A 77 21.78 -0.48 -8.52
C ARG A 77 22.71 -1.25 -9.45
#